data_AF-A0A0U2R373-F1
#
_entry.id   AF-A0A0U2R373-F1
#
_cell.length_a   1.000
_cell.length_b   1.000
_cell.length_c   1.000
_cell.angle_alpha   90.00
_cell.angle_beta   90.00
_cell.angle_gamma   90.00
#
_symmetry.space_group_name_H-M   'P 1'
#
loop_
_entity.id
_entity.type
_entity.pdbx_description
1 polymer ?
#
loop_
_entity_poly.entity_id
_entity_poly.type
_entity_poly.pdbx_seq_one_letter_code
_entity_poly.pdbx_strand_id
1 'polypeptide(L)'
;MKDRGLCWIAEKIAEQRLLWRLRNESELMLHCPDDMTEEAAFAVARADLQREADRHMKWIIIDGLLFVGSGVFFFVPGPNLIAYYFGFRLVGHYLSRRGARHGLAEVRWQSCASPQLSRLRRVLALDPNERDREVHEVASALQLPHLAKFFERTSVKTA
;
A
#
# COMPACT_ATOMS: atom_id res chain seq x y z
N MET A 1 2.42 12.40 17.14
CA MET A 1 3.25 11.20 16.89
C MET A 1 2.45 9.89 16.81
N LYS A 2 1.51 9.63 17.74
CA LYS A 2 0.67 8.41 17.74
C LYS A 2 -0.14 8.23 16.44
N ASP A 3 -0.72 9.30 15.91
CA ASP A 3 -1.55 9.25 14.69
C ASP A 3 -0.76 8.90 13.43
N ARG A 4 0.49 9.37 13.31
CA ARG A 4 1.37 9.02 12.19
C ARG A 4 1.75 7.53 12.21
N GLY A 5 2.04 6.99 13.39
CA GLY A 5 2.32 5.56 13.55
C GLY A 5 1.10 4.70 13.17
N LEU A 6 -0.10 5.11 13.58
CA LEU A 6 -1.33 4.40 13.22
C LEU A 6 -1.62 4.46 11.71
N CYS A 7 -1.46 5.63 11.07
CA CYS A 7 -1.58 5.74 9.61
C CYS A 7 -0.57 4.83 8.90
N TRP A 8 0.67 4.82 9.35
CA TRP A 8 1.71 3.96 8.77
C TRP A 8 1.38 2.47 8.91
N ILE A 9 0.88 2.04 10.09
CA ILE A 9 0.43 0.65 10.30
C ILE A 9 -0.76 0.33 9.38
N ALA A 10 -1.74 1.23 9.29
CA ALA A 10 -2.93 1.04 8.45
C ALA A 10 -2.55 0.92 6.97
N GLU A 11 -1.65 1.78 6.50
CA GLU A 11 -1.08 1.73 5.15
C GLU A 11 -0.40 0.37 4.92
N LYS A 12 0.43 -0.09 5.85
CA LYS A 12 1.12 -1.39 5.75
C LYS A 12 0.17 -2.59 5.74
N ILE A 13 -0.90 -2.55 6.53
CA ILE A 13 -1.94 -3.59 6.54
C ILE A 13 -2.72 -3.60 5.22
N ALA A 14 -3.09 -2.41 4.72
CA ALA A 14 -3.81 -2.28 3.46
C ALA A 14 -2.95 -2.77 2.28
N GLU A 15 -1.67 -2.40 2.26
CA GLU A 15 -0.67 -2.86 1.29
C GLU A 15 -0.53 -4.39 1.31
N GLN A 16 -0.31 -5.00 2.49
CA GLN A 16 -0.19 -6.46 2.59
C GLN A 16 -1.45 -7.16 2.10
N ARG A 17 -2.64 -6.66 2.49
CA ARG A 17 -3.92 -7.23 2.06
C ARG A 17 -4.11 -7.13 0.55
N LEU A 18 -3.77 -5.98 -0.04
CA LEU A 18 -3.83 -5.77 -1.48
C LEU A 18 -2.93 -6.77 -2.20
N LEU A 19 -1.65 -6.84 -1.83
CA LEU A 19 -0.69 -7.74 -2.47
C LEU A 19 -1.06 -9.22 -2.30
N TRP A 20 -1.59 -9.61 -1.15
CA TRP A 20 -2.02 -10.99 -0.93
C TRP A 20 -3.24 -11.38 -1.77
N ARG A 21 -4.16 -10.44 -2.02
CA ARG A 21 -5.27 -10.65 -2.95
C ARG A 21 -4.76 -10.71 -4.39
N LEU A 22 -3.88 -9.78 -4.75
CA LEU A 22 -3.31 -9.63 -6.09
C LEU A 22 -2.74 -10.93 -6.66
N ARG A 23 -2.16 -11.80 -5.82
CA ARG A 23 -1.56 -13.06 -6.27
C ARG A 23 -2.54 -14.06 -6.91
N ASN A 24 -3.85 -13.90 -6.70
CA ASN A 24 -4.87 -14.82 -7.17
C ASN A 24 -5.80 -14.18 -8.22
N GLU A 25 -5.66 -12.88 -8.47
CA GLU A 25 -6.50 -12.18 -9.44
C GLU A 25 -5.85 -12.22 -10.83
N SER A 26 -6.67 -12.30 -11.87
CA SER A 26 -6.24 -12.31 -13.27
C SER A 26 -6.61 -11.03 -14.02
N GLU A 27 -7.52 -10.23 -13.46
CA GLU A 27 -7.98 -8.96 -14.02
C GLU A 27 -7.91 -7.87 -12.95
N LEU A 28 -7.37 -6.71 -13.31
CA LEU A 28 -7.28 -5.55 -12.42
C LEU A 28 -7.83 -4.31 -13.09
N MET A 29 -8.63 -3.57 -12.33
CA MET A 29 -9.09 -2.25 -12.72
C MET A 29 -8.29 -1.19 -11.98
N LEU A 30 -7.53 -0.39 -12.72
CA LEU A 30 -6.82 0.76 -12.20
C LEU A 30 -7.71 2.00 -12.31
N HIS A 31 -8.16 2.52 -11.17
CA HIS A 31 -8.82 3.81 -11.14
C HIS A 31 -7.79 4.93 -11.25
N CYS A 32 -7.86 5.72 -12.32
CA CYS A 32 -6.96 6.83 -12.56
C CYS A 32 -7.73 8.16 -12.67
N PRO A 33 -7.13 9.28 -12.27
CA PRO A 33 -7.64 10.61 -12.60
C PRO A 33 -7.91 10.74 -14.11
N ASP A 34 -9.02 11.36 -14.48
CA ASP A 34 -9.38 11.62 -15.88
C ASP A 34 -8.50 12.69 -16.56
N ASP A 35 -7.72 13.43 -15.78
CA ASP A 35 -6.73 14.42 -16.22
C ASP A 35 -5.32 13.84 -16.37
N MET A 36 -5.20 12.50 -16.43
CA MET A 36 -3.95 11.77 -16.66
C MET A 36 -4.11 10.75 -17.79
N THR A 37 -3.06 10.60 -18.61
CA THR A 37 -3.04 9.56 -19.65
C THR A 37 -2.97 8.17 -19.03
N GLU A 38 -3.58 7.19 -19.68
CA GLU A 38 -3.58 5.79 -19.25
C GLU A 38 -2.15 5.24 -19.11
N GLU A 39 -1.26 5.59 -20.03
CA GLU A 39 0.16 5.21 -19.99
C GLU A 39 0.88 5.73 -18.74
N ALA A 40 0.64 6.99 -18.37
CA ALA A 40 1.22 7.58 -17.17
C ALA A 40 0.65 6.93 -15.91
N ALA A 41 -0.65 6.63 -15.90
CA ALA A 41 -1.30 5.94 -14.79
C ALA A 41 -0.68 4.55 -14.56
N PHE A 42 -0.51 3.77 -15.63
CA PHE A 42 0.11 2.45 -15.55
C PHE A 42 1.59 2.51 -15.18
N ALA A 43 2.33 3.52 -15.66
CA ALA A 43 3.72 3.70 -15.28
C ALA A 43 3.86 3.93 -13.76
N VAL A 44 3.00 4.76 -13.16
CA VAL A 44 2.97 4.98 -11.70
C VAL A 44 2.61 3.70 -10.97
N ALA A 45 1.53 3.02 -11.35
CA ALA A 45 1.09 1.79 -10.69
C ALA A 45 2.15 0.67 -10.76
N ARG A 46 2.82 0.51 -11.92
CA ARG A 46 3.90 -0.45 -12.08
C ARG A 46 5.14 -0.07 -11.28
N ALA A 47 5.52 1.20 -11.24
CA ALA A 47 6.64 1.67 -10.44
C ALA A 47 6.41 1.40 -8.94
N ASP A 48 5.19 1.63 -8.45
CA ASP A 48 4.82 1.36 -7.06
C ASP A 48 4.86 -0.15 -6.74
N LEU A 49 4.26 -0.99 -7.59
CA LEU A 49 4.33 -2.45 -7.42
C LEU A 49 5.76 -2.98 -7.47
N GLN A 50 6.60 -2.46 -8.36
CA GLN A 50 8.01 -2.83 -8.46
C GLN A 50 8.76 -2.44 -7.18
N ARG A 51 8.56 -1.21 -6.70
CA ARG A 51 9.15 -0.73 -5.44
C ARG A 51 8.75 -1.60 -4.26
N GLU A 52 7.49 -2.02 -4.16
CA GLU A 52 7.04 -2.91 -3.09
C GLU A 52 7.58 -4.33 -3.23
N ALA A 53 7.68 -4.87 -4.45
CA ALA A 53 8.33 -6.15 -4.70
C ALA A 53 9.80 -6.15 -4.24
N ASP A 54 10.53 -5.06 -4.52
CA ASP A 54 11.93 -4.89 -4.14
C ASP A 54 12.09 -4.68 -2.63
N ARG A 55 11.21 -3.88 -2.02
CA ARG A 55 11.17 -3.67 -0.56
C ARG A 55 10.96 -5.00 0.17
N HIS A 56 9.99 -5.80 -0.26
CA HIS A 56 9.74 -7.10 0.34
C HIS A 56 10.88 -8.09 0.10
N MET A 57 11.57 -8.03 -1.04
CA MET A 57 12.76 -8.83 -1.27
C MET A 57 13.86 -8.52 -0.24
N LYS A 58 14.13 -7.24 0.03
CA LYS A 58 15.09 -6.83 1.07
C LYS A 58 14.73 -7.40 2.44
N TRP A 59 13.45 -7.34 2.82
CA TRP A 59 12.99 -7.90 4.09
C TRP A 59 13.07 -9.43 4.15
N ILE A 60 12.83 -10.13 3.04
CA ILE A 60 13.03 -11.59 2.97
C ILE A 60 14.49 -11.95 3.27
N ILE A 61 15.45 -11.21 2.70
CA ILE A 61 16.88 -11.44 2.98
C ILE A 61 17.17 -11.19 4.47
N ILE A 62 16.75 -10.03 5.00
CA ILE A 62 17.04 -9.64 6.38
C ILE A 62 16.42 -10.63 7.37
N ASP A 63 15.11 -10.90 7.24
CA ASP A 63 14.40 -11.81 8.13
C ASP A 63 14.90 -13.25 7.96
N GLY A 64 15.35 -13.65 6.77
CA GLY A 64 16.00 -14.94 6.52
C GLY A 64 17.36 -15.08 7.25
N LEU A 65 18.21 -14.05 7.21
CA LEU A 65 19.47 -14.03 7.96
C LEU A 65 19.22 -14.06 9.47
N LEU A 66 18.24 -13.30 9.96
CA LEU A 66 17.84 -13.30 11.37
C LEU A 66 17.24 -14.64 11.79
N PHE A 67 16.46 -15.30 10.93
CA PHE A 67 15.95 -16.64 11.16
C PHE A 67 17.09 -17.65 11.33
N VAL A 68 18.07 -17.66 10.43
CA VAL A 68 19.25 -18.54 10.56
C VAL A 68 20.05 -18.21 11.82
N GLY A 69 20.28 -16.93 12.09
CA GLY A 69 20.96 -16.47 13.31
C GLY A 69 20.22 -16.84 14.60
N SER A 70 18.88 -16.93 14.57
CA SER A 70 18.08 -17.38 15.71
C SER A 70 18.34 -18.84 16.07
N GLY A 71 18.95 -19.62 15.18
CA GLY A 71 19.44 -20.97 15.46
C GLY A 71 20.49 -21.01 16.58
N VAL A 72 21.16 -19.89 16.88
CA VAL A 72 22.01 -19.79 18.07
C VAL A 72 21.21 -20.12 19.33
N PHE A 73 19.94 -19.71 19.44
CA PHE A 73 19.12 -20.00 20.62
C PHE A 73 18.67 -21.47 20.76
N PHE A 74 19.20 -22.42 19.98
CA PHE A 74 18.86 -23.84 20.11
C PHE A 74 19.17 -24.42 21.50
N PHE A 75 20.13 -23.83 22.22
CA PHE A 75 20.51 -24.26 23.58
C PHE A 75 19.52 -23.85 24.66
N VAL A 76 18.55 -22.98 24.36
CA VAL A 76 17.48 -22.61 25.30
C VAL A 76 16.41 -23.71 25.24
N PRO A 77 16.17 -24.47 26.33
CA PRO A 77 15.17 -25.51 26.32
C PRO A 77 13.77 -24.91 26.12
N GLY A 78 13.12 -25.28 25.01
CA GLY A 78 11.79 -24.80 24.65
C GLY A 78 11.63 -24.52 23.15
N PRO A 79 10.41 -24.18 22.68
CA PRO A 79 10.18 -23.78 21.30
C PRO A 79 10.92 -22.49 20.98
N ASN A 80 11.66 -22.46 19.87
CA ASN A 80 12.35 -21.26 19.40
C ASN A 80 11.34 -20.24 18.83
N LEU A 81 10.70 -19.48 19.72
CA LEU A 81 9.71 -18.46 19.37
C LEU A 81 10.29 -17.38 18.44
N ILE A 82 11.59 -17.10 18.56
CA ILE A 82 12.31 -16.14 17.71
C ILE A 82 12.34 -16.67 16.27
N ALA A 83 12.69 -17.94 16.08
CA ALA A 83 12.65 -18.59 14.77
C ALA A 83 11.23 -18.58 14.19
N TYR A 84 10.21 -18.90 14.99
CA TYR A 84 8.82 -18.86 14.51
C TYR A 84 8.37 -17.46 14.08
N TYR A 85 8.75 -16.42 14.83
CA TYR A 85 8.46 -15.03 14.48
C TYR A 85 9.07 -14.63 13.14
N PHE A 86 10.37 -14.89 12.94
CA PHE A 86 11.04 -14.56 11.68
C PHE A 86 10.54 -15.44 10.52
N GLY A 87 10.24 -16.71 10.77
CA GLY A 87 9.63 -17.60 9.79
C GLY A 87 8.27 -17.09 9.31
N PHE A 88 7.41 -16.65 10.22
CA PHE A 88 6.13 -16.04 9.87
C PHE A 88 6.30 -14.77 9.03
N ARG A 89 7.21 -13.88 9.43
CA ARG A 89 7.52 -12.66 8.66
C ARG A 89 8.05 -12.96 7.27
N LEU A 90 8.94 -13.95 7.16
CA LEU A 90 9.51 -14.39 5.89
C LEU A 90 8.41 -14.83 4.91
N VAL A 91 7.46 -15.65 5.39
CA VAL A 91 6.31 -16.09 4.60
C VAL A 91 5.46 -14.89 4.18
N GLY A 92 5.16 -13.97 5.11
CA GLY A 92 4.38 -12.78 4.82
C GLY A 92 4.99 -11.91 3.72
N HIS A 93 6.30 -11.64 3.81
CA HIS A 93 7.03 -10.89 2.79
C HIS A 93 7.14 -11.63 1.46
N TYR A 94 7.33 -12.96 1.49
CA TYR A 94 7.32 -13.79 0.29
C TYR A 94 5.97 -13.70 -0.45
N LEU A 95 4.86 -13.83 0.28
CA LEU A 95 3.51 -13.74 -0.30
C LEU A 95 3.23 -12.35 -0.88
N SER A 96 3.60 -11.29 -0.17
CA SER A 96 3.45 -9.92 -0.67
C SER A 96 4.28 -9.67 -1.93
N ARG A 97 5.55 -10.14 -1.96
CA ARG A 97 6.40 -10.04 -3.15
C ARG A 97 5.83 -10.83 -4.32
N ARG A 98 5.32 -12.04 -4.08
CA ARG A 98 4.67 -12.86 -5.12
C ARG A 98 3.47 -12.13 -5.71
N GLY A 99 2.61 -11.57 -4.87
CA GLY A 99 1.47 -10.77 -5.32
C GLY A 99 1.87 -9.55 -6.16
N ALA A 100 2.86 -8.79 -5.71
CA ALA A 100 3.37 -7.64 -6.45
C ALA A 100 3.92 -8.04 -7.82
N ARG A 101 4.73 -9.11 -7.89
CA ARG A 101 5.26 -9.64 -9.16
C ARG A 101 4.17 -10.18 -10.08
N HIS A 102 3.16 -10.84 -9.52
CA HIS A 102 2.00 -11.31 -10.25
C HIS A 102 1.29 -10.15 -10.94
N GLY A 103 0.97 -9.08 -10.20
CA GLY A 103 0.38 -7.86 -10.74
C GLY A 103 1.22 -7.16 -11.82
N LEU A 104 2.54 -7.34 -11.80
CA LEU A 104 3.44 -6.78 -12.81
C LEU A 104 3.50 -7.61 -14.11
N ALA A 105 3.40 -8.93 -14.02
CA ALA A 105 3.75 -9.83 -15.13
C ALA A 105 2.59 -10.66 -15.68
N GLU A 106 1.60 -11.01 -14.86
CA GLU A 106 0.62 -12.07 -15.17
C GLU A 106 -0.82 -11.57 -15.24
N VAL A 107 -1.08 -10.30 -14.91
CA VAL A 107 -2.44 -9.75 -14.78
C VAL A 107 -2.81 -8.87 -15.97
N ARG A 108 -4.07 -9.01 -16.43
CA ARG A 108 -4.65 -8.12 -17.42
C ARG A 108 -5.14 -6.84 -16.74
N TRP A 109 -4.51 -5.72 -17.10
CA TRP A 109 -4.90 -4.41 -16.60
C TRP A 109 -5.95 -3.76 -17.49
N GLN A 110 -6.92 -3.10 -16.86
CA GLN A 110 -7.87 -2.19 -17.49
C GLN A 110 -7.82 -0.87 -16.71
N SER A 111 -7.91 0.26 -17.40
CA SER A 111 -8.02 1.56 -16.74
C SER A 111 -9.48 1.99 -16.63
N CYS A 112 -9.79 2.74 -15.57
CA CYS A 112 -11.09 3.37 -15.39
C CYS A 112 -10.87 4.80 -14.92
N ALA A 113 -11.22 5.76 -15.78
CA ALA A 113 -11.12 7.17 -15.45
C ALA A 113 -12.12 7.52 -14.33
N SER A 114 -11.65 8.22 -13.31
CA SER A 114 -12.45 8.69 -12.17
C SER A 114 -12.34 10.21 -12.05
N PRO A 115 -13.42 10.94 -12.35
CA PRO A 115 -13.49 12.39 -12.14
C PRO A 115 -13.31 12.80 -10.68
N GLN A 116 -13.64 11.92 -9.74
CA GLN A 116 -13.46 12.17 -8.31
C GLN A 116 -11.97 12.22 -7.94
N LEU A 117 -11.13 11.40 -8.58
CA LEU A 117 -9.68 11.41 -8.35
C LEU A 117 -9.02 12.69 -8.89
N SER A 118 -9.44 13.20 -10.05
CA SER A 118 -8.94 14.48 -10.56
C SER A 118 -9.43 15.67 -9.75
N ARG A 119 -10.66 15.62 -9.21
CA ARG A 119 -11.13 16.58 -8.21
C ARG A 119 -10.20 16.57 -7.00
N LEU A 120 -9.95 15.42 -6.37
CA LEU A 120 -9.04 15.33 -5.21
C LEU A 120 -7.63 15.82 -5.52
N ARG A 121 -7.11 15.56 -6.73
CA ARG A 121 -5.80 16.09 -7.16
C ARG A 121 -5.78 17.61 -7.22
N ARG A 122 -6.83 18.23 -7.76
CA ARG A 122 -6.97 19.70 -7.83
C ARG A 122 -7.12 20.34 -6.46
N VAL A 123 -7.77 19.66 -5.53
CA VAL A 123 -8.00 20.17 -4.15
C VAL A 123 -6.68 20.46 -3.40
N LEU A 124 -5.58 19.79 -3.77
CA LEU A 124 -4.25 20.07 -3.20
C LEU A 124 -3.73 21.50 -3.51
N ALA A 125 -4.21 22.12 -4.60
CA ALA A 125 -3.82 23.47 -5.01
C ALA A 125 -4.75 24.57 -4.47
N LEU A 126 -5.89 24.22 -3.88
CA LEU A 126 -6.89 25.18 -3.38
C LEU A 126 -6.51 25.75 -2.01
N ASP A 127 -7.05 26.92 -1.70
CA ASP A 127 -6.97 27.52 -0.36
C ASP A 127 -7.65 26.62 0.70
N PRO A 128 -7.24 26.68 1.98
CA PRO A 128 -7.70 25.75 3.02
C PRO A 128 -9.22 25.65 3.19
N ASN A 129 -9.94 26.78 3.09
CA ASN A 129 -11.41 26.80 3.23
C ASN A 129 -12.12 26.17 2.02
N GLU A 130 -11.63 26.45 0.80
CA GLU A 130 -12.18 25.85 -0.42
C GLU A 130 -11.85 24.36 -0.52
N ARG A 131 -10.65 24.00 -0.07
CA ARG A 131 -10.15 22.62 0.03
C ARG A 131 -11.06 21.76 0.90
N ASP A 132 -11.39 22.21 2.10
CA ASP A 132 -12.24 21.46 3.02
C ASP A 132 -13.64 21.21 2.43
N ARG A 133 -14.24 22.23 1.81
CA ARG A 133 -15.55 22.11 1.15
C ARG A 133 -15.51 21.07 0.02
N GLU A 134 -14.54 21.19 -0.89
CA GLU A 134 -14.43 20.28 -2.04
C GLU A 134 -14.16 18.82 -1.61
N VAL A 135 -13.35 18.60 -0.56
CA VAL A 135 -13.13 17.23 -0.05
C VAL A 135 -14.41 16.64 0.56
N HIS A 136 -15.21 17.43 1.28
CA HIS A 136 -16.49 16.95 1.82
C HIS A 136 -17.50 16.60 0.71
N GLU A 137 -17.52 17.36 -0.39
CA GLU A 137 -18.34 17.04 -1.55
C GLU A 137 -17.90 15.73 -2.21
N VAL A 138 -16.60 15.53 -2.43
CA VAL A 138 -16.08 14.28 -2.99
C VAL A 138 -16.34 13.10 -2.05
N ALA A 139 -16.19 13.30 -0.74
CA ALA A 139 -16.49 12.29 0.29
C ALA A 139 -17.95 11.84 0.24
N SER A 140 -18.87 12.80 0.07
CA SER A 140 -20.31 12.53 -0.05
C SER A 140 -20.63 11.79 -1.35
N ALA A 141 -20.03 12.20 -2.47
CA ALA A 141 -20.23 11.56 -3.77
C ALA A 141 -19.72 10.11 -3.80
N LEU A 142 -18.62 9.81 -3.08
CA LEU A 142 -18.04 8.47 -2.99
C LEU A 142 -18.61 7.64 -1.83
N GLN A 143 -19.53 8.18 -1.03
CA GLN A 143 -20.04 7.56 0.20
C GLN A 143 -18.91 7.14 1.17
N LEU A 144 -17.86 7.95 1.25
CA LEU A 144 -16.71 7.73 2.12
C LEU A 144 -16.74 8.74 3.29
N PRO A 145 -17.51 8.46 4.36
CA PRO A 145 -17.77 9.44 5.44
C PRO A 145 -16.51 9.87 6.20
N HIS A 146 -15.40 9.14 6.07
CA HIS A 146 -14.14 9.45 6.74
C HIS A 146 -13.06 9.99 5.80
N LEU A 147 -13.39 10.22 4.52
CA LEU A 147 -12.41 10.70 3.52
C LEU A 147 -11.87 12.08 3.88
N ALA A 148 -12.72 13.02 4.33
CA ALA A 148 -12.29 14.37 4.67
C ALA A 148 -11.25 14.38 5.81
N LYS A 149 -11.56 13.67 6.89
CA LYS A 149 -10.65 13.49 8.03
C LYS A 149 -9.36 12.76 7.64
N PHE A 150 -9.44 11.80 6.71
CA PHE A 150 -8.27 11.12 6.18
C PHE A 150 -7.40 12.08 5.34
N PHE A 151 -8.01 12.85 4.44
CA PHE A 151 -7.32 13.80 3.57
C PHE A 151 -6.59 14.89 4.37
N GLU A 152 -7.24 15.47 5.38
CA GLU A 152 -6.61 16.44 6.27
C GLU A 152 -5.34 15.87 6.93
N ARG A 153 -5.40 14.62 7.40
CA ARG A 153 -4.28 13.97 8.10
C ARG A 153 -3.13 13.54 7.20
N THR A 154 -3.40 13.27 5.93
CA THR A 154 -2.45 12.58 5.03
C THR A 154 -1.82 13.52 4.01
N SER A 155 -2.58 14.49 3.50
CA SER A 155 -2.13 15.44 2.46
C SER A 155 -1.82 16.84 2.96
N VAL A 156 -2.39 17.28 4.07
CA VAL A 156 -2.01 18.55 4.69
C VAL A 156 -0.86 18.25 5.65
N LYS A 157 0.38 18.51 5.21
CA LYS A 157 1.49 18.63 6.17
C LYS A 157 1.06 19.69 7.18
N THR A 158 0.79 19.30 8.43
CA THR A 158 0.82 20.24 9.55
C THR A 158 2.20 20.88 9.49
N ALA A 159 2.23 22.16 9.10
CA ALA A 159 3.41 23.00 9.13
C ALA A 159 3.98 23.06 10.55
#